data_AF-A0A2W0A0S4-F1
#
_entry.id   AF-A0A2W0A0S4-F1
#
_cell.length_a   1.000
_cell.length_b   1.000
_cell.length_c   1.000
_cell.angle_alpha   90.00
_cell.angle_beta   90.00
_cell.angle_gamma   90.00
#
_symmetry.space_group_name_H-M   'P 1'
#
loop_
_entity.id
_entity.type
_entity.pdbx_description
1 polymer ?
#
loop_
_entity_poly.entity_id
_entity_poly.type
_entity_poly.pdbx_seq_one_letter_code
_entity_poly.pdbx_strand_id
1 'polypeptide(L)'
;MLVTYTHQPALPGTEQSWQVFGFRNGKMALFEQPGAEPATNAPAQFTGVLMRAQNGGAPMIVRGQLDIVQLRAWTGNFYVIVPLRVDWRSGKLLVGERCLESGGGPGLHEIGCDMRVEAERVPSNAEFNFARIFPTPEEQAGISVQHAVIAKGADVQLLKARSIATWVQDGDVMRLQFPDLWLKVIIDNNTDNEGWIHGEQDLAAVGLPARGLVQ
;
A
#
# COMPACT_ATOMS: atom_id res chain seq x y z
N MET A 1 -3.67 1.19 24.80
CA MET A 1 -3.67 -0.24 24.40
C MET A 1 -4.44 -0.34 23.11
N LEU A 2 -3.78 -0.81 22.06
CA LEU A 2 -4.39 -1.14 20.79
C LEU A 2 -4.59 -2.65 20.75
N VAL A 3 -5.82 -3.09 20.48
CA VAL A 3 -6.10 -4.49 20.17
C VAL A 3 -6.36 -4.56 18.69
N THR A 4 -5.55 -5.33 17.98
CA THR A 4 -5.81 -5.76 16.62
C THR A 4 -6.16 -7.24 16.69
N TYR A 5 -7.29 -7.63 16.11
CA TYR A 5 -7.56 -9.04 15.86
C TYR A 5 -7.67 -9.23 14.36
N THR A 6 -6.98 -10.25 13.87
CA THR A 6 -7.15 -10.75 12.51
C THR A 6 -8.06 -11.95 12.59
N HIS A 7 -9.23 -11.89 11.95
CA HIS A 7 -9.81 -13.14 11.50
C HIS A 7 -8.98 -13.58 10.30
N GLN A 8 -8.10 -14.57 10.51
CA GLN A 8 -7.36 -15.21 9.43
C GLN A 8 -8.19 -16.41 9.01
N PRO A 9 -9.00 -16.31 7.95
CA PRO A 9 -9.81 -17.43 7.53
C PRO A 9 -8.92 -18.56 6.99
N ALA A 10 -9.45 -19.78 7.08
CA ALA A 10 -8.74 -21.01 6.72
C ALA A 10 -8.35 -21.09 5.23
N LEU A 11 -8.85 -20.19 4.39
CA LEU A 11 -8.54 -20.10 2.95
C LEU A 11 -7.95 -18.72 2.63
N PRO A 12 -6.82 -18.64 1.92
CA PRO A 12 -6.31 -17.37 1.39
C PRO A 12 -7.37 -16.71 0.50
N GLY A 13 -7.70 -15.45 0.77
CA GLY A 13 -8.69 -14.69 -0.02
C GLY A 13 -10.05 -14.48 0.64
N THR A 14 -10.25 -14.94 1.89
CA THR A 14 -11.40 -14.52 2.69
C THR A 14 -11.03 -13.35 3.61
N GLU A 15 -12.00 -12.48 3.83
CA GLU A 15 -11.88 -11.10 4.28
C GLU A 15 -11.10 -10.96 5.59
N GLN A 16 -9.96 -10.24 5.54
CA GLN A 16 -9.32 -9.78 6.76
C GLN A 16 -10.08 -8.56 7.28
N SER A 17 -10.87 -8.78 8.32
CA SER A 17 -11.48 -7.70 9.09
C SER A 17 -10.60 -7.37 10.29
N TRP A 18 -10.45 -6.08 10.57
CA TRP A 18 -9.73 -5.58 11.74
C TRP A 18 -10.67 -4.68 12.53
N GLN A 19 -10.66 -4.81 13.84
CA GLN A 19 -11.20 -3.77 14.73
C GLN A 19 -10.05 -3.21 15.55
N VAL A 20 -10.04 -1.90 15.66
CA VAL A 20 -9.04 -1.15 16.39
C VAL A 20 -9.76 -0.47 17.55
N PHE A 21 -9.34 -0.82 18.76
CA PHE A 21 -9.87 -0.27 20.00
C PHE A 21 -8.88 0.67 20.66
N GLY A 22 -9.40 1.74 21.26
CA GLY A 22 -8.64 2.70 22.06
C GLY A 22 -9.30 2.95 23.40
N PHE A 23 -8.54 3.53 24.33
CA PHE A 23 -9.11 4.01 25.59
C PHE A 23 -9.48 5.50 25.45
N ARG A 24 -10.78 5.81 25.56
CA ARG A 24 -11.33 7.17 25.56
C ARG A 24 -12.09 7.39 26.86
N ASN A 25 -11.72 8.41 27.63
CA ASN A 25 -12.34 8.74 28.92
C ASN A 25 -12.40 7.54 29.89
N GLY A 26 -11.33 6.75 29.98
CA GLY A 26 -11.26 5.57 30.85
C GLY A 26 -12.09 4.37 30.39
N LYS A 27 -12.73 4.43 29.21
CA LYS A 27 -13.48 3.32 28.61
C LYS A 27 -12.82 2.86 27.32
N MET A 28 -12.90 1.56 27.04
CA MET A 28 -12.54 1.03 25.72
C MET A 28 -13.62 1.46 24.72
N ALA A 29 -13.20 2.07 23.61
CA ALA A 29 -14.05 2.53 22.54
C ALA A 29 -13.47 2.06 21.20
N LEU A 30 -14.34 1.80 20.23
CA LEU A 30 -13.93 1.57 18.86
C LEU A 30 -13.35 2.88 18.30
N PHE A 31 -12.25 2.80 17.55
CA PHE A 31 -11.77 3.95 16.79
C PHE A 31 -12.81 4.34 15.73
N GLU A 32 -13.09 5.63 15.64
CA GLU A 32 -13.99 6.19 14.63
C GLU A 32 -13.30 6.17 13.25
N GLN A 33 -14.12 6.27 12.21
CA GLN A 33 -13.71 6.24 10.80
C GLN A 33 -12.47 7.13 10.53
N PRO A 34 -11.51 6.65 9.71
CA PRO A 34 -10.47 7.51 9.14
C PRO A 34 -11.09 8.75 8.52
N GLY A 35 -10.62 9.93 8.91
CA GLY A 35 -11.00 11.16 8.22
C GLY A 35 -10.25 11.24 6.90
N ALA A 36 -10.94 11.60 5.81
CA ALA A 36 -10.26 12.10 4.63
C ALA A 36 -9.55 13.42 5.00
N GLU A 37 -8.22 13.47 4.93
CA GLU A 37 -7.50 14.74 5.02
C GLU A 37 -7.65 15.48 3.68
N PRO A 38 -8.06 16.77 3.68
CA PRO A 38 -8.07 17.55 2.46
C PRO A 38 -6.65 17.69 1.91
N ALA A 39 -6.49 17.56 0.59
CA ALA A 39 -5.24 17.85 -0.10
C ALA A 39 -4.81 19.31 0.19
N THR A 40 -3.67 19.49 0.88
CA THR A 40 -3.14 20.83 1.16
C THR A 40 -1.88 21.08 0.36
N ASN A 41 -1.87 22.20 -0.36
CA ASN A 41 -0.73 22.77 -1.07
C ASN A 41 0.33 23.22 -0.04
N ALA A 42 1.31 22.36 0.26
CA ALA A 42 2.47 22.70 1.08
C ALA A 42 3.74 22.75 0.20
N PRO A 43 4.66 23.71 0.39
CA PRO A 43 5.89 23.80 -0.40
C PRO A 43 7.03 22.97 0.23
N ALA A 44 7.65 22.11 -0.60
CA ALA A 44 8.81 21.23 -0.34
C ALA A 44 8.49 19.75 -0.06
N GLN A 45 9.42 18.87 -0.46
CA GLN A 45 9.37 17.43 -0.19
C GLN A 45 9.28 17.20 1.33
N PHE A 46 8.18 16.62 1.80
CA PHE A 46 8.00 16.29 3.21
C PHE A 46 7.61 14.84 3.40
N THR A 47 8.40 14.11 4.17
CA THR A 47 7.98 12.87 4.83
C THR A 47 7.31 13.29 6.15
N GLY A 48 5.98 13.38 6.16
CA GLY A 48 5.24 13.87 7.33
C GLY A 48 3.73 13.83 7.13
N VAL A 49 2.96 13.95 8.22
CA VAL A 49 1.51 14.15 8.13
C VAL A 49 1.21 15.64 8.16
N LEU A 50 0.42 16.09 7.19
CA LEU A 50 -0.06 17.46 7.04
C LEU A 50 -1.45 17.56 7.67
N MET A 51 -1.51 17.95 8.94
CA MET A 51 -2.79 18.21 9.59
C MET A 51 -3.26 19.63 9.29
N ARG A 52 -4.57 19.80 9.08
CA ARG A 52 -5.21 21.11 8.96
C ARG A 52 -5.10 21.85 10.29
N ALA A 53 -4.58 23.08 10.29
CA ALA A 53 -4.65 23.93 11.47
C ALA A 53 -6.12 24.16 11.85
N GLN A 54 -6.44 24.03 13.14
CA GLN A 54 -7.82 24.14 13.67
C GLN A 54 -8.52 25.46 13.30
N ASN A 55 -7.77 26.47 12.85
CA ASN A 55 -8.25 27.82 12.56
C ASN A 55 -8.20 28.17 11.06
N GLY A 56 -8.13 27.18 10.16
CA GLY A 56 -8.05 27.42 8.70
C GLY A 56 -6.70 27.97 8.22
N GLY A 57 -5.68 27.98 9.08
CA GLY A 57 -4.31 28.35 8.73
C GLY A 57 -3.58 27.28 7.91
N ALA A 58 -2.33 27.59 7.53
CA ALA A 58 -1.47 26.70 6.76
C ALA A 58 -1.34 25.30 7.40
N PRO A 59 -1.26 24.22 6.60
CA PRO A 59 -1.09 22.86 7.11
C PRO A 59 0.17 22.77 7.98
N MET A 60 0.04 22.14 9.14
CA MET A 60 1.16 21.95 10.06
C MET A 60 1.71 20.53 9.94
N ILE A 61 3.04 20.43 9.87
CA ILE A 61 3.73 19.14 9.96
C ILE A 61 3.62 18.68 11.41
N VAL A 62 2.96 17.55 11.65
CA VAL A 62 2.94 16.95 12.99
C VAL A 62 4.32 16.39 13.30
N ARG A 63 5.11 17.14 14.06
CA ARG A 63 6.37 16.70 14.66
C ARG A 63 6.09 16.19 16.06
N GLY A 64 5.75 14.90 16.17
CA GLY A 64 5.55 14.21 17.44
C GLY A 64 5.83 12.73 17.27
N GLN A 65 6.21 12.04 18.34
CA GLN A 65 6.34 10.59 18.35
C GLN A 65 4.94 10.00 18.20
N LEU A 66 4.59 9.64 16.97
CA LEU A 66 3.28 9.09 16.65
C LEU A 66 3.32 7.59 16.91
N ASP A 67 2.26 7.07 17.51
CA ASP A 67 2.10 5.63 17.66
C ASP A 67 1.78 5.05 16.28
N ILE A 68 2.77 4.36 15.72
CA ILE A 68 2.69 3.67 14.43
C ILE A 68 2.41 2.20 14.68
N VAL A 69 1.43 1.69 13.95
CA VAL A 69 1.03 0.28 13.96
C VAL A 69 1.24 -0.26 12.56
N GLN A 70 1.83 -1.44 12.43
CA GLN A 70 1.97 -2.08 11.13
C GLN A 70 0.76 -2.98 10.88
N LEU A 71 -0.01 -2.66 9.85
CA LEU A 71 -1.13 -3.46 9.40
C LEU A 71 -0.72 -4.30 8.20
N ARG A 72 -0.84 -5.62 8.31
CA ARG A 72 -0.64 -6.53 7.18
C ARG A 72 -1.94 -6.64 6.40
N ALA A 73 -2.00 -6.11 5.18
CA ALA A 73 -3.21 -6.05 4.37
C ALA A 73 -3.08 -6.87 3.09
N TRP A 74 -4.13 -7.60 2.72
CA TRP A 74 -4.20 -8.36 1.47
C TRP A 74 -4.56 -7.44 0.30
N THR A 75 -3.82 -7.56 -0.82
CA THR A 75 -4.04 -6.73 -2.02
C THR A 75 -4.93 -7.41 -3.07
N GLY A 76 -5.17 -8.72 -2.94
CA GLY A 76 -5.73 -9.57 -4.01
C GLY A 76 -4.75 -10.64 -4.49
N ASN A 77 -3.44 -10.32 -4.44
CA ASN A 77 -2.36 -11.16 -4.98
C ASN A 77 -1.26 -11.42 -3.94
N PHE A 78 -0.96 -10.45 -3.08
CA PHE A 78 0.06 -10.53 -2.04
C PHE A 78 -0.30 -9.66 -0.83
N TYR A 79 0.50 -9.72 0.24
CA TYR A 79 0.33 -8.84 1.39
C TYR A 79 1.27 -7.63 1.33
N VAL A 80 0.75 -6.48 1.74
CA VAL A 80 1.54 -5.27 2.01
C VAL A 80 1.48 -4.93 3.48
N ILE A 81 2.56 -4.38 4.01
CA ILE A 81 2.63 -3.91 5.39
C ILE A 81 2.47 -2.39 5.40
N VAL A 82 1.28 -1.96 5.80
CA VAL A 82 0.86 -0.56 5.80
C VAL A 82 1.11 0.03 7.18
N PRO A 83 1.98 1.05 7.32
CA PRO A 83 2.07 1.80 8.56
C PRO A 83 0.77 2.58 8.74
N LEU A 84 0.13 2.45 9.90
CA LEU A 84 -1.02 3.22 10.33
C LEU A 84 -0.65 4.07 11.52
N ARG A 85 -1.12 5.31 11.54
CA ARG A 85 -1.03 6.23 12.67
C ARG A 85 -2.31 6.21 13.46
N VAL A 86 -2.15 6.24 14.78
CA VAL A 86 -3.25 6.37 15.72
C VAL A 86 -3.34 7.83 16.18
N ASP A 87 -4.40 8.53 15.79
CA ASP A 87 -4.74 9.83 16.35
C ASP A 87 -5.57 9.62 17.62
N TRP A 88 -4.91 9.59 18.77
CA TRP A 88 -5.57 9.44 20.07
C TRP A 88 -6.48 10.61 20.45
N ARG A 89 -6.23 11.81 19.90
CA ARG A 89 -7.02 13.00 20.22
C ARG A 89 -8.37 12.94 19.53
N SER A 90 -8.39 12.52 18.27
CA SER A 90 -9.64 12.39 17.50
C SER A 90 -10.22 10.98 17.50
N GLY A 91 -9.48 9.99 18.02
CA GLY A 91 -9.90 8.59 17.98
C GLY A 91 -9.96 8.04 16.56
N LYS A 92 -9.03 8.45 15.67
CA LYS A 92 -9.00 8.05 14.25
C LYS A 92 -7.75 7.27 13.89
N LEU A 93 -7.87 6.45 12.86
CA LEU A 93 -6.74 5.84 12.15
C LEU A 93 -6.43 6.63 10.90
N LEU A 94 -5.15 6.88 10.66
CA LEU A 94 -4.65 7.54 9.46
C LEU A 94 -3.58 6.67 8.81
N VAL A 95 -3.36 6.84 7.52
CA VAL A 95 -2.18 6.24 6.88
C VAL A 95 -0.93 6.86 7.51
N GLY A 96 0.05 6.02 7.76
CA GLY A 96 1.21 6.35 8.57
C GLY A 96 2.19 7.29 7.89
N GLU A 97 2.16 7.41 6.57
CA GLU A 97 2.99 8.35 5.82
C GLU A 97 2.24 8.78 4.55
N ARG A 98 2.53 10.00 4.08
CA ARG A 98 2.13 10.48 2.76
C ARG A 98 3.41 10.79 1.99
N CYS A 99 3.52 10.21 0.80
CA CYS A 99 4.69 10.38 -0.05
C CYS A 99 4.28 11.24 -1.23
N LEU A 100 4.93 12.41 -1.32
CA LEU A 100 4.61 13.46 -2.27
C LEU A 100 5.82 13.74 -3.15
N GLU A 101 5.58 14.04 -4.41
CA GLU A 101 6.62 14.46 -5.36
C GLU A 101 6.29 15.82 -5.98
N SER A 102 7.34 16.55 -6.37
CA SER A 102 7.21 17.78 -7.15
C SER A 102 7.06 17.39 -8.62
N GLY A 103 5.88 17.63 -9.20
CA GLY A 103 5.61 17.28 -10.60
C GLY A 103 5.98 18.40 -11.57
N GLY A 104 5.74 18.18 -12.87
CA GLY A 104 5.93 19.20 -13.92
C GLY A 104 4.96 20.39 -13.88
N GLY A 105 4.10 20.48 -12.86
CA GLY A 105 3.10 21.54 -12.67
C GLY A 105 3.16 22.15 -11.26
N PRO A 106 2.33 23.17 -10.97
CA PRO A 106 2.34 23.80 -9.65
C PRO A 106 1.77 22.86 -8.58
N GLY A 107 2.60 22.55 -7.59
CA GLY A 107 2.20 21.84 -6.37
C GLY A 107 2.86 20.48 -6.20
N LEU A 108 2.60 19.88 -5.05
CA LEU A 108 2.98 18.51 -4.73
C LEU A 108 1.84 17.57 -5.12
N HIS A 109 2.18 16.43 -5.70
CA HIS A 109 1.23 15.36 -6.00
C HIS A 109 1.58 14.12 -5.18
N GLU A 110 0.56 13.39 -4.74
CA GLU A 110 0.75 12.17 -3.97
C GLU A 110 1.08 11.02 -4.92
N ILE A 111 2.18 10.32 -4.63
CA ILE A 111 2.71 9.22 -5.45
C ILE A 111 2.60 7.85 -4.76
N GLY A 112 2.10 7.83 -3.52
CA GLY A 112 2.08 6.63 -2.68
C GLY A 112 3.45 6.31 -2.08
N CYS A 113 3.44 5.66 -0.92
CA CYS A 113 4.66 5.28 -0.21
C CYS A 113 5.10 3.86 -0.56
N ASP A 114 6.41 3.61 -0.46
CA ASP A 114 6.96 2.27 -0.58
C ASP A 114 6.58 1.45 0.66
N MET A 115 5.90 0.34 0.43
CA MET A 115 5.42 -0.59 1.43
C MET A 115 6.21 -1.89 1.35
N ARG A 116 6.47 -2.50 2.51
CA ARG A 116 7.05 -3.84 2.61
C ARG A 116 6.05 -4.87 2.08
N VAL A 117 6.56 -5.85 1.33
CA VAL A 117 5.75 -6.90 0.68
C VAL A 117 6.00 -8.23 1.38
N GLU A 118 4.95 -9.02 1.54
CA GLU A 118 4.99 -10.40 1.97
C GLU A 118 4.13 -11.24 1.03
N ALA A 119 4.71 -12.25 0.39
CA ALA A 119 3.97 -13.13 -0.49
C ALA A 119 4.53 -14.55 -0.47
N GLU A 120 3.65 -15.51 -0.73
CA GLU A 120 4.03 -16.87 -1.09
C GLU A 120 3.82 -17.01 -2.60
N ARG A 121 4.92 -17.17 -3.34
CA ARG A 121 4.88 -17.30 -4.79
C ARG A 121 4.37 -18.69 -5.17
N VAL A 122 3.51 -18.72 -6.18
CA VAL A 122 3.07 -19.93 -6.88
C VAL A 122 3.52 -19.79 -8.34
N PRO A 123 4.77 -20.18 -8.67
CA PRO A 123 5.27 -20.07 -10.03
C PRO A 123 4.41 -20.87 -11.00
N SER A 124 4.25 -20.34 -12.22
CA SER A 124 3.58 -21.05 -13.31
C SER A 124 4.36 -22.30 -13.71
N ASN A 125 3.64 -23.34 -14.13
CA ASN A 125 4.23 -24.57 -14.67
C ASN A 125 4.72 -24.43 -16.12
N ALA A 126 4.42 -23.30 -16.78
CA ALA A 126 4.90 -23.01 -18.13
C ALA A 126 6.42 -22.87 -18.15
N GLU A 127 7.05 -23.31 -19.26
CA GLU A 127 8.51 -23.20 -19.44
C GLU A 127 8.96 -21.74 -19.45
N PHE A 128 8.14 -20.84 -20.00
CA PHE A 128 8.39 -19.41 -20.02
C PHE A 128 7.10 -18.63 -19.73
N ASN A 129 7.23 -17.56 -18.95
CA ASN A 129 6.22 -16.51 -18.78
C ASN A 129 6.83 -15.16 -19.14
N PHE A 130 5.98 -14.16 -19.33
CA PHE A 130 6.42 -12.83 -19.74
C PHE A 130 5.79 -11.79 -18.81
N ALA A 131 6.63 -10.92 -18.27
CA ALA A 131 6.18 -9.76 -17.49
C ALA A 131 6.74 -8.48 -18.12
N ARG A 132 5.91 -7.45 -18.16
CA ARG A 132 6.32 -6.08 -18.48
C ARG A 132 6.99 -5.47 -17.25
N ILE A 133 8.22 -5.03 -17.41
CA ILE A 133 9.00 -4.33 -16.39
C ILE A 133 9.12 -2.87 -16.78
N PHE A 134 8.68 -2.01 -15.88
CA PHE A 134 8.70 -0.56 -16.00
C PHE A 134 9.83 0.01 -15.14
N PRO A 135 10.57 1.03 -15.62
CA PRO A 135 11.60 1.68 -14.82
C PRO A 135 11.03 2.49 -13.66
N THR A 136 9.79 2.96 -13.79
CA THR A 136 9.06 3.76 -12.80
C THR A 136 7.66 3.18 -12.57
N PRO A 137 7.05 3.39 -11.39
CA PRO A 137 5.72 2.87 -11.05
C PRO A 137 4.61 3.73 -11.66
N GLU A 138 4.70 4.03 -12.97
CA GLU A 138 3.73 4.84 -13.70
C GLU A 138 3.68 4.40 -15.18
N GLU A 139 2.48 4.29 -15.75
CA GLU A 139 2.28 4.04 -17.18
C GLU A 139 2.23 5.38 -17.95
N GLN A 140 3.38 6.01 -18.19
CA GLN A 140 3.46 7.21 -19.03
C GLN A 140 3.85 6.87 -20.48
N ALA A 141 3.31 7.64 -21.43
CA ALA A 141 3.67 7.54 -22.83
C ALA A 141 5.17 7.85 -23.04
N GLY A 142 5.88 6.98 -23.77
CA GLY A 142 7.30 7.14 -24.09
C GLY A 142 8.26 6.50 -23.10
N ILE A 143 7.77 5.87 -22.02
CA ILE A 143 8.59 5.04 -21.14
C ILE A 143 8.98 3.75 -21.87
N SER A 144 10.28 3.42 -21.85
CA SER A 144 10.79 2.16 -22.36
C SER A 144 10.37 1.01 -21.44
N VAL A 145 9.37 0.23 -21.86
CA VAL A 145 8.92 -0.97 -21.14
C VAL A 145 9.74 -2.17 -21.60
N GLN A 146 10.39 -2.84 -20.66
CA GLN A 146 11.13 -4.06 -20.91
C GLN A 146 10.20 -5.26 -20.80
N HIS A 147 10.39 -6.25 -21.67
CA HIS A 147 9.69 -7.53 -21.57
C HIS A 147 10.66 -8.56 -21.02
N ALA A 148 10.50 -8.92 -19.74
CA ALA A 148 11.33 -9.93 -19.12
C ALA A 148 10.75 -11.32 -19.36
N VAL A 149 11.62 -12.25 -19.75
CA VAL A 149 11.29 -13.67 -19.86
C VAL A 149 11.55 -14.32 -18.51
N ILE A 150 10.52 -14.89 -17.91
CA ILE A 150 10.58 -15.59 -16.63
C ILE A 150 10.59 -17.07 -16.94
N ALA A 151 11.77 -17.68 -16.87
CA ALA A 151 11.92 -19.12 -17.03
C ALA A 151 11.31 -19.88 -15.85
N LYS A 152 10.92 -21.12 -16.08
CA LYS A 152 10.52 -22.03 -15.01
C LYS A 152 11.63 -22.16 -13.96
N GLY A 153 11.28 -21.92 -12.69
CA GLY A 153 12.24 -21.96 -11.58
C GLY A 153 13.09 -20.69 -11.40
N ALA A 154 12.83 -19.62 -12.17
CA ALA A 154 13.49 -18.34 -11.99
C ALA A 154 13.34 -17.79 -10.56
N ASP A 155 14.42 -17.25 -10.01
CA ASP A 155 14.38 -16.53 -8.75
C ASP A 155 13.72 -15.17 -9.01
N VAL A 156 12.70 -14.83 -8.24
CA VAL A 156 12.08 -13.49 -8.33
C VAL A 156 11.90 -13.01 -6.91
N GLN A 157 12.60 -11.93 -6.61
CA GLN A 157 12.57 -11.30 -5.31
C GLN A 157 11.61 -10.13 -5.35
N LEU A 158 10.73 -10.07 -4.35
CA LEU A 158 9.75 -9.00 -4.18
C LEU A 158 10.35 -7.95 -3.27
N LEU A 159 10.61 -6.76 -3.80
CA LEU A 159 11.38 -5.75 -3.07
C LEU A 159 10.48 -4.84 -2.24
N LYS A 160 9.45 -4.26 -2.88
CA LYS A 160 8.53 -3.30 -2.28
C LYS A 160 7.32 -3.07 -3.18
N ALA A 161 6.23 -2.57 -2.63
CA ALA A 161 5.07 -2.16 -3.41
C ALA A 161 4.77 -0.67 -3.22
N ARG A 162 4.13 -0.04 -4.20
CA ARG A 162 3.73 1.37 -4.13
C ARG A 162 2.28 1.51 -4.58
N SER A 163 1.51 2.23 -3.77
CA SER A 163 0.12 2.63 -4.05
C SER A 163 -0.27 3.73 -3.08
N ILE A 164 -1.24 4.55 -3.45
CA ILE A 164 -1.91 5.46 -2.51
C ILE A 164 -2.94 4.63 -1.76
N ALA A 165 -2.60 4.17 -0.55
CA ALA A 165 -3.52 3.39 0.28
C ALA A 165 -4.75 4.22 0.65
N THR A 166 -5.94 3.75 0.27
CA THR A 166 -7.21 4.41 0.56
C THR A 166 -8.07 3.55 1.46
N TRP A 167 -8.89 4.19 2.31
CA TRP A 167 -9.90 3.50 3.10
C TRP A 167 -11.21 3.49 2.33
N VAL A 168 -11.81 2.31 2.21
CA VAL A 168 -13.18 2.15 1.70
C VAL A 168 -14.04 1.54 2.78
N GLN A 169 -15.25 2.09 2.90
CA GLN A 169 -16.25 1.66 3.85
C GLN A 169 -17.39 0.96 3.12
N ASP A 170 -17.78 -0.20 3.64
CA ASP A 170 -18.94 -0.95 3.22
C ASP A 170 -19.74 -1.34 4.47
N GLY A 171 -20.81 -0.59 4.75
CA GLY A 171 -21.55 -0.68 6.02
C GLY A 171 -20.66 -0.39 7.23
N ASP A 172 -20.55 -1.36 8.13
CA ASP A 172 -19.72 -1.30 9.34
C ASP A 172 -18.28 -1.82 9.13
N VAL A 173 -17.95 -2.24 7.91
CA VAL A 173 -16.65 -2.81 7.57
C VAL A 173 -15.77 -1.74 6.92
N MET A 174 -14.56 -1.60 7.43
CA MET A 174 -13.51 -0.80 6.81
C MET A 174 -12.48 -1.70 6.13
N ARG A 175 -12.11 -1.35 4.90
CA ARG A 175 -11.11 -2.07 4.12
C ARG A 175 -10.09 -1.09 3.57
N LEU A 176 -8.83 -1.50 3.58
CA LEU A 176 -7.82 -0.81 2.80
C LEU A 176 -7.94 -1.25 1.34
N GLN A 177 -7.86 -0.28 0.44
CA GLN A 177 -7.71 -0.49 -0.99
C GLN A 177 -6.38 0.10 -1.44
N PHE A 178 -5.86 -0.51 -2.50
CA PHE A 178 -4.60 -0.13 -3.11
C PHE A 178 -4.85 0.14 -4.59
N PRO A 179 -5.53 1.25 -4.93
CA PRO A 179 -5.70 1.65 -6.32
C PRO A 179 -4.32 1.82 -6.96
N ASP A 180 -4.21 1.41 -8.22
CA ASP A 180 -2.98 1.52 -9.00
C ASP A 180 -1.76 0.95 -8.25
N LEU A 181 -1.83 -0.34 -7.88
CA LEU A 181 -0.78 -1.02 -7.12
C LEU A 181 0.37 -1.45 -8.03
N TRP A 182 1.57 -1.01 -7.68
CA TRP A 182 2.82 -1.36 -8.34
C TRP A 182 3.67 -2.23 -7.43
N LEU A 183 4.35 -3.21 -8.01
CA LEU A 183 5.27 -4.11 -7.29
C LEU A 183 6.66 -4.01 -7.91
N LYS A 184 7.68 -3.69 -7.11
CA LYS A 184 9.07 -3.72 -7.55
C LYS A 184 9.65 -5.12 -7.36
N VAL A 185 10.24 -5.65 -8.41
CA VAL A 185 10.84 -6.99 -8.46
C VAL A 185 12.25 -6.95 -9.02
N ILE A 186 13.03 -7.99 -8.74
CA ILE A 186 14.25 -8.34 -9.45
C ILE A 186 14.20 -9.83 -9.80
N ILE A 187 14.55 -10.17 -11.03
CA ILE A 187 14.51 -11.54 -11.57
C ILE A 187 15.93 -12.07 -11.74
N ASP A 188 16.18 -13.29 -11.25
CA ASP A 188 17.46 -14.02 -11.29
C ASP A 188 18.64 -13.22 -10.74
N ASN A 189 18.37 -12.34 -9.78
CA ASN A 189 19.35 -11.39 -9.23
C ASN A 189 20.07 -10.55 -10.30
N ASN A 190 19.44 -10.37 -11.46
CA ASN A 190 19.94 -9.56 -12.57
C ASN A 190 19.34 -8.15 -12.48
N THR A 191 20.19 -7.16 -12.27
CA THR A 191 19.80 -5.74 -12.19
C THR A 191 19.19 -5.21 -13.49
N ASP A 192 19.50 -5.82 -14.64
CA ASP A 192 18.87 -5.49 -15.91
C ASP A 192 17.42 -5.96 -15.98
N ASN A 193 17.00 -6.86 -15.07
CA ASN A 193 15.61 -7.30 -14.91
C ASN A 193 15.02 -6.80 -13.57
N GLU A 194 15.54 -5.68 -13.06
CA GLU A 194 14.95 -4.98 -11.91
C GLU A 194 14.00 -3.89 -12.39
N GLY A 195 12.80 -3.85 -11.83
CA GLY A 195 11.88 -2.75 -12.06
C GLY A 195 10.50 -2.99 -11.48
N TRP A 196 9.54 -2.22 -11.93
CA TRP A 196 8.16 -2.22 -11.46
C TRP A 196 7.28 -3.04 -12.39
N ILE A 197 6.36 -3.82 -11.82
CA ILE A 197 5.33 -4.54 -12.55
C ILE A 197 3.96 -4.09 -12.05
N HIS A 198 2.96 -4.16 -12.93
CA HIS A 198 1.60 -3.72 -12.66
C HIS A 198 0.58 -4.59 -13.38
N GLY A 199 -0.58 -4.77 -12.75
CA GLY A 199 -1.69 -5.52 -13.33
C GLY A 199 -1.58 -7.04 -13.17
N GLU A 200 -2.73 -7.70 -13.33
CA GLU A 200 -2.89 -9.13 -13.03
C GLU A 200 -2.01 -10.05 -13.87
N GLN A 201 -1.80 -9.72 -15.14
CA GLN A 201 -1.00 -10.54 -16.04
C GLN A 201 0.47 -10.59 -15.60
N ASP A 202 1.05 -9.43 -15.30
CA ASP A 202 2.46 -9.33 -14.92
C ASP A 202 2.68 -9.89 -13.50
N LEU A 203 1.73 -9.68 -12.58
CA LEU A 203 1.73 -10.31 -11.25
C LEU A 203 1.63 -11.84 -11.35
N ALA A 204 0.73 -12.37 -12.17
CA ALA A 204 0.62 -13.81 -12.39
C ALA A 204 1.89 -14.40 -13.01
N ALA A 205 2.55 -13.69 -13.92
CA ALA A 205 3.79 -14.12 -14.56
C ALA A 205 4.95 -14.29 -13.56
N VAL A 206 5.00 -13.46 -12.50
CA VAL A 206 5.96 -13.63 -11.40
C VAL A 206 5.49 -14.62 -10.33
N GLY A 207 4.37 -15.31 -10.53
CA GLY A 207 3.84 -16.30 -9.59
C GLY A 207 3.00 -15.70 -8.47
N LEU A 208 2.35 -14.57 -8.71
CA LEU A 208 1.40 -13.92 -7.79
C LEU A 208 0.01 -13.80 -8.47
N PRO A 209 -0.62 -14.91 -8.88
CA PRO A 209 -1.95 -14.86 -9.49
C PRO A 209 -2.97 -14.30 -8.48
N ALA A 210 -3.99 -13.59 -8.97
CA ALA A 210 -5.12 -13.21 -8.14
C ALA A 210 -5.69 -14.45 -7.46
N ARG A 211 -5.78 -14.42 -6.13
CA ARG A 211 -6.54 -15.42 -5.38
C ARG A 211 -7.97 -14.92 -5.28
N GLY A 212 -8.77 -15.20 -6.31
CA GLY A 212 -10.21 -15.00 -6.25
C GLY A 212 -10.84 -16.00 -5.28
N LEU A 213 -11.86 -15.54 -4.54
CA LEU A 213 -12.77 -16.36 -3.75
C LEU A 213 -13.03 -17.68 -4.46
N VAL A 214 -12.75 -18.79 -3.77
CA VAL A 214 -13.24 -20.11 -4.17
C VAL A 214 -14.75 -19.95 -4.44
N GLN A 215 -15.17 -20.16 -5.69
CA GLN A 215 -16.58 -20.23 -6.07
C GLN A 215 -17.27 -21.36 -5.31
#